data_AF-A0A4Y2EL83-F1
#
_entry.id   AF-A0A4Y2EL83-F1
#
_cell.length_a   1.000
_cell.length_b   1.000
_cell.length_c   1.000
_cell.angle_alpha   90.00
_cell.angle_beta   90.00
_cell.angle_gamma   90.00
#
_symmetry.space_group_name_H-M   'P 1'
#
loop_
_entity.id
_entity.type
_entity.pdbx_description
1 polymer ?
#
loop_
_entity_poly.entity_id
_entity_poly.type
_entity_poly.pdbx_seq_one_letter_code
_entity_poly.pdbx_strand_id
1 'polypeptide(L)'
;MWEREESNCFVVIGGCGYTLQEASRNALGTCSARGISRSLDMSVSTVRRMLRNILQCYPFKITDVQELVPADLSKREVFALQFLARMEVENAWPWNILWTDEAHFHLQGSANTQNCRI
;
A
#
# COMPACT_ATOMS: atom_id res chain seq x y z
N MET A 1 8.68 -31.29 -5.59
CA MET A 1 8.31 -31.31 -7.01
C MET A 1 6.95 -30.65 -7.12
N TRP A 2 6.93 -29.34 -7.32
CA TRP A 2 5.71 -28.58 -7.58
C TRP A 2 5.82 -28.12 -9.03
N GLU A 3 5.35 -28.94 -9.95
CA GLU A 3 5.20 -28.51 -11.32
C GLU A 3 4.05 -27.50 -11.36
N ARG A 4 4.43 -26.23 -11.56
CA ARG A 4 3.52 -25.17 -11.90
C ARG A 4 3.08 -25.45 -13.34
N GLU A 5 1.81 -25.82 -13.51
CA GLU A 5 1.18 -25.81 -14.84
C GLU A 5 1.22 -24.36 -15.38
N GLU A 6 2.22 -24.06 -16.21
CA GLU A 6 2.33 -22.82 -16.98
C GLU A 6 1.49 -22.86 -18.26
N SER A 7 0.49 -23.74 -18.32
CA SER A 7 -0.31 -23.95 -19.51
C SER A 7 -1.59 -23.12 -19.43
N ASN A 8 -1.55 -21.96 -20.09
CA ASN A 8 -2.64 -21.22 -20.76
C ASN A 8 -2.58 -19.69 -20.54
N CYS A 9 -1.79 -19.20 -19.57
CA CYS A 9 -1.70 -17.75 -19.34
C CYS A 9 -0.71 -17.04 -20.28
N PHE A 10 0.34 -17.71 -20.75
CA PHE A 10 1.43 -17.05 -21.49
C PHE A 10 1.02 -16.54 -22.88
N VAL A 11 0.06 -17.20 -23.54
CA VAL A 11 -0.36 -16.86 -24.91
C VAL A 11 -1.22 -15.58 -24.95
N VAL A 12 -1.86 -15.19 -23.84
CA VAL A 12 -2.72 -13.99 -23.75
C VAL A 12 -1.91 -12.70 -23.48
N ILE A 13 -0.61 -12.82 -23.12
CA ILE A 13 0.19 -11.72 -22.57
C ILE A 13 0.70 -10.74 -23.63
N GLY A 14 1.02 -11.21 -24.83
CA GLY A 14 1.62 -10.35 -25.88
C GLY A 14 0.68 -9.24 -26.37
N GLY A 15 -0.63 -9.48 -26.30
CA GLY A 15 -1.67 -8.54 -26.73
C GLY A 15 -2.20 -7.62 -25.63
N CYS A 16 -2.45 -8.18 -24.45
CA CYS A 16 -3.17 -7.46 -23.40
C CYS A 16 -2.25 -6.52 -22.59
N GLY A 17 -0.96 -6.84 -22.51
CA GLY A 17 0.02 -6.06 -21.73
C GLY A 17 0.18 -4.62 -22.20
N TYR A 18 0.22 -4.39 -23.53
CA TYR A 18 0.31 -3.04 -24.08
C TYR A 18 -0.98 -2.25 -23.81
N THR A 19 -2.16 -2.86 -24.01
CA THR A 19 -3.45 -2.18 -23.77
C THR A 19 -3.64 -1.75 -22.32
N LEU A 20 -3.14 -2.54 -21.37
CA LEU A 20 -3.19 -2.23 -19.94
C LEU A 20 -2.26 -1.08 -19.57
N GLN A 21 -1.06 -1.05 -20.13
CA GLN A 21 -0.10 0.03 -19.89
C GLN A 21 -0.58 1.34 -20.54
N GLU A 22 -1.14 1.26 -21.74
CA GLU A 22 -1.75 2.36 -22.50
C GLU A 22 -2.98 2.91 -21.76
N ALA A 23 -3.90 2.04 -21.31
CA ALA A 23 -5.07 2.44 -20.53
C ALA A 23 -4.69 3.04 -19.16
N SER A 24 -3.64 2.52 -18.53
CA SER A 24 -3.10 3.09 -17.29
C SER A 24 -2.42 4.44 -17.50
N ARG A 25 -1.85 4.71 -18.68
CA ARG A 25 -1.15 5.95 -19.01
C ARG A 25 -2.08 7.04 -19.55
N ASN A 26 -3.07 6.67 -20.35
CA ASN A 26 -3.96 7.61 -21.04
C ASN A 26 -5.19 8.01 -20.20
N ALA A 27 -5.49 7.30 -19.11
CA ALA A 27 -6.48 7.73 -18.14
C ALA A 27 -5.85 8.73 -17.15
N LEU A 28 -6.16 10.01 -17.33
CA LEU A 28 -6.07 11.05 -16.32
C LEU A 28 -6.81 10.60 -15.04
N GLY A 29 -6.13 9.87 -14.16
CA GLY A 29 -6.59 9.57 -12.80
C GLY A 29 -7.51 8.34 -12.65
N THR A 30 -6.94 7.26 -12.09
CA THR A 30 -7.62 6.25 -11.26
C THR A 30 -8.63 5.31 -11.93
N CYS A 31 -8.20 4.53 -12.93
CA CYS A 31 -8.95 3.33 -13.31
C CYS A 31 -8.86 2.27 -12.19
N SER A 32 -9.97 2.01 -11.49
CA SER A 32 -10.02 0.96 -10.47
C SER A 32 -9.82 -0.44 -11.07
N ALA A 33 -9.27 -1.39 -10.31
CA ALA A 33 -9.15 -2.78 -10.75
C ALA A 33 -10.49 -3.38 -11.23
N ARG A 34 -11.62 -2.91 -10.69
CA ARG A 34 -12.98 -3.26 -11.14
C ARG A 34 -13.33 -2.62 -12.49
N GLY A 35 -12.91 -1.38 -12.74
CA GLY A 35 -13.08 -0.72 -14.03
C GLY A 35 -12.32 -1.47 -15.13
N ILE A 36 -11.05 -1.78 -14.88
CA ILE A 36 -10.20 -2.55 -15.81
C ILE A 36 -10.79 -3.95 -16.06
N SER A 37 -11.27 -4.61 -15.00
CA SER A 37 -11.94 -5.92 -15.09
C SER A 37 -13.14 -5.88 -16.02
N ARG A 38 -13.99 -4.85 -15.94
CA ARG A 38 -15.15 -4.69 -16.85
C ARG A 38 -14.74 -4.38 -18.29
N SER A 39 -13.72 -3.54 -18.49
CA SER A 39 -13.27 -3.17 -19.84
C SER A 39 -12.60 -4.32 -20.59
N LEU A 40 -11.92 -5.21 -19.87
CA LEU A 40 -11.18 -6.35 -20.45
C LEU A 40 -11.92 -7.68 -20.32
N ASP A 41 -13.13 -7.67 -19.75
CA ASP A 41 -13.92 -8.86 -19.44
C ASP A 41 -13.13 -9.95 -18.67
N MET A 42 -12.33 -9.51 -17.69
CA MET A 42 -11.51 -10.38 -16.85
C MET A 42 -12.00 -10.36 -15.42
N SER A 43 -11.69 -11.41 -14.65
CA SER A 43 -11.91 -11.39 -13.21
C SER A 43 -11.04 -10.30 -12.52
N VAL A 44 -11.58 -9.69 -11.47
CA VAL A 44 -10.87 -8.67 -10.68
C VAL A 44 -9.58 -9.23 -10.05
N SER A 45 -9.55 -10.52 -9.70
CA SER A 45 -8.35 -11.17 -9.17
C SER A 45 -7.24 -11.28 -10.21
N THR A 46 -7.58 -11.60 -11.47
CA THR A 46 -6.61 -11.58 -12.58
C THR A 46 -6.02 -10.19 -12.79
N VAL A 47 -6.87 -9.17 -12.81
CA VAL A 47 -6.43 -7.76 -12.92
C VAL A 47 -5.48 -7.39 -11.79
N ARG A 48 -5.80 -7.71 -10.53
CA ARG A 48 -4.90 -7.45 -9.39
C ARG A 48 -3.56 -8.16 -9.51
N ARG A 49 -3.57 -9.42 -9.98
CA ARG A 49 -2.34 -10.19 -10.21
C ARG A 49 -1.47 -9.56 -11.30
N MET A 50 -2.08 -9.10 -12.39
CA MET A 50 -1.37 -8.39 -13.46
C MET A 50 -0.81 -7.04 -12.98
N LEU A 51 -1.61 -6.26 -12.26
CA LEU A 51 -1.18 -5.00 -11.67
C LEU A 51 0.06 -5.20 -10.76
N ARG A 52 0.06 -6.23 -9.90
CA ARG A 52 1.18 -6.50 -8.99
C ARG A 52 2.39 -7.12 -9.68
N ASN A 53 2.20 -8.18 -10.46
CA ASN A 53 3.31 -9.01 -10.94
C ASN A 53 3.93 -8.50 -12.24
N ILE A 54 3.13 -7.89 -13.12
CA ILE A 54 3.59 -7.41 -14.43
C ILE A 54 3.89 -5.92 -14.35
N LEU A 55 2.92 -5.14 -13.86
CA LEU A 55 3.01 -3.68 -13.87
C LEU A 55 3.63 -3.10 -12.60
N GLN A 56 3.95 -3.93 -11.60
CA GLN A 56 4.55 -3.51 -10.32
C GLN A 56 3.79 -2.35 -9.64
N CYS A 57 2.48 -2.32 -9.84
CA CYS A 57 1.56 -1.36 -9.24
C CYS A 57 1.02 -1.93 -7.92
N TYR A 58 1.44 -1.33 -6.81
CA TYR A 58 1.03 -1.73 -5.48
C TYR A 58 -0.13 -0.85 -4.97
N PRO A 59 -1.20 -1.44 -4.40
CA PRO A 59 -2.35 -0.67 -3.90
C PRO A 59 -2.00 0.36 -2.82
N PHE A 60 -0.90 0.13 -2.10
CA PHE A 60 -0.39 1.04 -1.09
C PHE A 60 0.93 1.60 -1.59
N LYS A 61 0.96 2.90 -1.88
CA LYS A 61 2.22 3.63 -1.95
C LYS A 61 2.52 4.09 -0.54
N ILE A 62 3.66 3.68 0.02
CA ILE A 62 4.21 4.34 1.18
C ILE A 62 4.60 5.73 0.70
N THR A 63 3.78 6.72 1.05
CA THR A 63 4.11 8.12 0.84
C THR A 63 4.85 8.60 2.07
N ASP A 64 6.10 9.02 1.92
CA ASP A 64 6.83 9.69 2.99
C ASP A 64 6.13 11.02 3.27
N VAL A 65 5.40 11.08 4.38
CA VAL A 65 4.63 12.27 4.77
C VAL A 65 5.53 13.33 5.42
N GLN A 66 6.67 12.92 5.98
CA GLN A 66 7.63 13.79 6.63
C GLN A 66 9.05 13.40 6.20
N GLU A 67 9.79 14.37 5.66
CA GLU A 67 11.22 14.22 5.41
C GLU A 67 11.96 14.10 6.75
N LEU A 68 12.80 13.07 6.87
CA LEU A 68 13.60 12.85 8.06
C LEU A 68 14.82 13.78 8.05
N VAL A 69 14.93 14.62 9.09
CA VAL A 69 16.15 15.40 9.30
C VAL A 69 17.19 14.50 10.00
N PRO A 70 18.49 14.61 9.70
CA PRO A 70 19.52 13.78 10.37
C PRO A 70 19.47 13.83 11.91
N ALA A 71 19.03 14.96 12.49
CA ALA A 71 18.86 15.12 13.93
C ALA A 71 17.68 14.32 14.52
N ASP A 72 16.74 13.85 13.70
CA ASP A 72 15.59 13.08 14.15
C ASP A 72 15.96 11.63 14.48
N LEU A 73 17.01 11.09 13.86
CA LEU A 73 17.47 9.73 14.11
C LEU A 73 17.84 9.53 15.58
N SER A 74 18.67 10.42 16.13
CA SER A 74 19.09 10.35 17.53
C SER A 74 17.90 10.56 18.49
N LYS A 75 16.98 11.46 18.18
CA LYS A 75 15.77 11.67 19.01
C LYS A 75 14.88 10.44 19.04
N ARG A 76 14.69 9.78 17.89
CA ARG A 76 13.89 8.55 17.76
C ARG A 76 14.55 7.38 18.47
N GLU A 77 15.87 7.24 18.35
CA GLU A 77 16.64 6.21 19.05
C GLU A 77 16.54 6.39 20.57
N VAL A 78 16.76 7.61 21.07
CA VAL A 78 16.64 7.91 22.50
C VAL A 78 15.24 7.60 23.02
N PHE A 79 14.19 7.99 22.28
CA PHE A 79 12.81 7.66 22.63
C PHE A 79 12.59 6.14 22.69
N ALA A 80 13.03 5.40 21.67
CA ALA A 80 12.86 3.95 21.60
C ALA A 80 13.56 3.24 22.76
N LEU A 81 14.78 3.65 23.11
CA LEU A 81 15.53 3.11 24.25
C LEU A 81 14.85 3.41 25.58
N GLN A 82 14.34 4.63 25.77
CA GLN A 82 13.58 5.00 26.97
C GLN A 82 12.28 4.19 27.10
N PHE A 83 11.57 3.99 25.98
CA PHE A 83 10.36 3.19 25.94
C PHE A 83 10.65 1.73 26.28
N LEU A 84 11.72 1.16 25.71
CA LEU A 84 12.16 -0.21 25.98
C LEU A 84 12.55 -0.42 27.45
N ALA A 85 13.35 0.49 28.02
CA ALA A 85 13.72 0.43 29.42
C ALA A 85 12.48 0.48 30.34
N ARG A 86 11.45 1.25 29.96
CA ARG A 86 10.20 1.30 30.71
C ARG A 86 9.41 -0.02 30.62
N MET A 87 9.43 -0.69 29.47
CA MET A 87 8.81 -2.01 29.28
C MET A 87 9.48 -3.09 30.14
N GLU A 88 10.80 -3.04 30.31
CA GLU A 88 11.54 -3.99 31.16
C GLU A 88 11.15 -3.86 32.64
N VAL A 89 10.87 -2.63 33.11
CA VAL A 89 10.43 -2.38 34.48
C VAL A 89 8.96 -2.81 34.69
N GLU A 90 8.10 -2.57 33.70
CA GLU A 90 6.67 -2.84 33.80
C GLU A 90 6.08 -3.31 32.46
N ASN A 91 6.05 -4.63 32.26
CA ASN A 91 5.60 -5.23 31.00
C ASN A 91 4.12 -4.94 30.66
N ALA A 92 3.29 -4.61 31.65
CA ALA A 92 1.90 -4.22 31.44
C ALA A 92 1.75 -2.77 30.94
N TRP A 93 2.76 -1.93 31.12
CA TRP A 93 2.69 -0.49 30.89
C TRP A 93 2.29 -0.11 29.46
N PRO A 94 2.82 -0.72 28.38
CA PRO A 94 2.42 -0.39 27.01
C PRO A 94 0.92 -0.57 26.74
N TRP A 95 0.30 -1.55 27.41
CA TRP A 95 -1.13 -1.86 27.25
C TRP A 95 -2.03 -0.86 27.99
N ASN A 96 -1.46 -0.07 28.90
CA ASN A 96 -2.16 0.97 29.65
C ASN A 96 -2.06 2.36 28.97
N ILE A 97 -1.40 2.46 27.82
CA ILE A 97 -1.27 3.72 27.07
C ILE A 97 -2.47 3.87 26.13
N LEU A 98 -3.28 4.91 26.34
CA LEU A 98 -4.27 5.35 25.37
C LEU A 98 -3.62 6.35 24.42
N TRP A 99 -3.50 5.96 23.14
CA TRP A 99 -3.01 6.85 22.10
C TRP A 99 -4.15 7.70 21.57
N THR A 100 -3.93 9.00 21.45
CA THR A 100 -4.86 9.94 20.80
C THR A 100 -4.24 10.42 19.50
N ASP A 101 -4.96 10.33 18.39
CA ASP A 101 -4.64 11.05 17.16
C ASP A 101 -5.77 12.04 16.83
N GLU A 102 -5.46 13.01 15.98
CA GLU A 102 -6.44 13.97 15.47
C GLU A 102 -6.72 13.64 13.99
N ALA A 103 -8.00 13.43 13.67
CA ALA A 103 -8.46 13.18 12.31
C ALA A 103 -9.32 14.34 11.83
N HIS A 104 -8.97 14.92 10.68
CA HIS A 104 -9.73 15.98 10.04
C HIS A 104 -10.74 15.37 9.07
N PHE A 105 -12.01 15.77 9.20
CA PHE A 105 -13.10 15.38 8.30
C PHE A 105 -13.54 16.57 7.46
N HIS A 106 -13.71 16.34 6.15
CA HIS A 106 -14.26 17.33 5.25
C HIS A 106 -15.71 16.97 4.90
N LEU A 107 -16.57 17.99 4.75
CA LEU A 107 -18.00 17.82 4.41
C LEU A 107 -18.23 17.11 3.06
N GLN A 108 -17.22 17.07 2.19
CA GLN A 108 -17.24 16.35 0.91
C GLN A 108 -16.97 14.84 1.05
N GLY A 109 -16.81 14.33 2.28
CA GLY A 109 -16.59 12.92 2.57
C GLY A 109 -15.14 12.47 2.49
N SER A 110 -14.19 13.39 2.35
CA SER A 110 -12.76 13.08 2.49
C SER A 110 -12.34 13.18 3.97
N ALA A 111 -11.47 12.26 4.38
CA ALA A 111 -10.79 12.30 5.66
C ALA A 111 -9.29 12.45 5.41
N ASN A 112 -8.55 13.05 6.35
CA ASN A 112 -7.09 13.06 6.27
C ASN A 112 -6.56 11.63 6.32
N THR A 113 -6.06 11.12 5.19
CA THR A 113 -5.52 9.75 5.06
C THR A 113 -4.07 9.63 5.53
N GLN A 114 -3.51 10.64 6.23
CA GLN A 114 -2.13 10.64 6.70
C GLN A 114 -1.80 9.56 7.73
N ASN A 115 -2.82 8.95 8.37
CA ASN A 115 -2.60 7.90 9.38
C ASN A 115 -2.59 6.51 8.76
N CYS A 116 -1.84 6.30 7.67
CA CYS A 116 -1.44 4.96 7.25
C CYS A 116 -0.09 4.64 7.90
N ARG A 117 -0.12 3.98 9.06
CA ARG A 117 1.03 3.27 9.63
C ARG A 117 0.93 1.79 9.24
N ILE A 118 1.97 1.24 8.60
CA ILE A 118 2.20 -0.22 8.54
C ILE A 118 2.79 -0.63 9.87
#